data_AF-A0A833GAD6-F1
#
_entry.id   AF-A0A833GAD6-F1
#
_cell.length_a   1.000
_cell.length_b   1.000
_cell.length_c   1.000
_cell.angle_alpha   90.00
_cell.angle_beta   90.00
_cell.angle_gamma   90.00
#
_symmetry.space_group_name_H-M   'P 1'
#
loop_
_entity.id
_entity.type
_entity.pdbx_description
1 polymer ?
#
loop_
_entity_poly.entity_id
_entity_poly.type
_entity_poly.pdbx_seq_one_letter_code
_entity_poly.pdbx_strand_id
1 'polypeptide(L)'
;MRATVRLFSLSAATVLVSGALALAAGYRLAPYKDDLFKYPGILESTYGGDYVKVDYIEARDLYQRDIVPEKQTKPQYVSLDVKSLEKDMTAKEGSTSVG
;
A
#
# COMPACT_ATOMS: atom_id res chain seq x y z
N MET A 1 24.93 -54.50 -22.20
CA MET A 1 25.52 -53.72 -21.09
C MET A 1 25.64 -52.21 -21.35
N ARG A 2 25.89 -51.74 -22.58
CA ARG A 2 26.01 -50.29 -22.88
C ARG A 2 24.69 -49.51 -22.86
N ALA A 3 23.55 -50.15 -23.13
CA ALA A 3 22.23 -49.49 -23.16
C ALA A 3 21.64 -49.26 -21.75
N THR A 4 21.80 -50.23 -20.83
CA THR A 4 21.32 -50.13 -19.45
C THR A 4 22.10 -49.08 -18.64
N VAL A 5 23.40 -48.94 -18.88
CA VAL A 5 24.22 -47.86 -18.28
C VAL A 5 23.80 -46.49 -18.80
N ARG A 6 23.39 -46.37 -20.07
CA ARG A 6 22.88 -45.12 -20.68
C ARG A 6 21.50 -44.73 -20.14
N LEU A 7 20.60 -45.69 -19.94
CA LEU A 7 19.28 -45.46 -19.33
C LEU A 7 19.39 -45.05 -17.85
N PHE A 8 20.31 -45.67 -17.10
CA PHE A 8 20.55 -45.32 -15.70
C PHE A 8 21.21 -43.93 -15.53
N SER A 9 22.16 -43.60 -16.42
CA SER A 9 22.79 -42.26 -16.44
C SER A 9 21.85 -41.15 -16.91
N LEU A 10 20.92 -41.44 -17.82
CA LEU A 10 19.89 -40.47 -18.22
C LEU A 10 18.90 -40.18 -17.08
N SER A 11 18.49 -41.21 -16.33
CA SER A 11 17.59 -41.06 -15.18
C SER A 11 18.25 -40.31 -14.01
N ALA A 12 19.53 -40.58 -13.73
CA ALA A 12 20.30 -39.82 -12.75
C ALA A 12 20.49 -38.35 -13.13
N ALA A 13 20.69 -38.06 -14.43
CA ALA A 13 20.76 -36.68 -14.93
C ALA A 13 19.43 -35.94 -14.77
N THR A 14 18.29 -36.60 -14.98
CA THR A 14 16.96 -35.99 -14.79
C THR A 14 16.71 -35.62 -13.32
N VAL A 15 17.07 -36.50 -12.38
CA VAL A 15 16.92 -36.23 -10.93
C VAL A 15 17.78 -35.06 -10.47
N LEU A 16 19.03 -34.96 -10.95
CA LEU A 16 19.94 -33.87 -10.62
C LEU A 16 19.43 -32.50 -11.17
N VAL A 17 18.86 -32.49 -12.37
CA VAL A 17 18.30 -31.26 -12.97
C VAL A 17 17.02 -30.81 -12.25
N SER A 18 16.14 -31.73 -11.84
CA SER A 18 14.93 -31.39 -11.10
C SER A 18 15.21 -30.84 -9.70
N GLY A 19 16.24 -31.36 -9.01
CA GLY A 19 16.67 -30.83 -7.71
C GLY A 19 17.19 -29.38 -7.79
N ALA A 20 17.91 -29.04 -8.86
CA ALA A 20 18.44 -27.68 -9.07
C ALA A 20 17.34 -26.63 -9.29
N LEU A 21 16.21 -26.99 -9.92
CA LEU A 21 15.07 -26.08 -10.09
C LEU A 21 14.37 -25.76 -8.76
N ALA A 22 14.35 -26.67 -7.78
CA ALA A 22 13.75 -26.42 -6.47
C ALA A 22 14.57 -25.43 -5.63
N LEU A 23 15.89 -25.39 -5.82
CA LEU A 23 16.81 -24.43 -5.19
C LEU A 23 16.80 -23.04 -5.89
N ALA A 24 16.17 -22.92 -7.05
CA ALA A 24 16.05 -21.67 -7.80
C ALA A 24 14.85 -20.80 -7.35
N ALA A 25 14.17 -21.16 -6.25
CA ALA A 25 13.21 -20.28 -5.61
C ALA A 25 13.96 -19.06 -5.06
N GLY A 26 14.06 -18.01 -5.88
CA GLY A 26 14.72 -16.75 -5.52
C GLY A 26 14.14 -16.16 -4.24
N TYR A 27 14.99 -15.46 -3.48
CA TYR A 27 14.59 -14.80 -2.25
C TYR A 27 13.45 -13.81 -2.53
N ARG A 28 12.24 -14.13 -2.05
CA ARG A 28 11.07 -13.27 -2.16
C ARG A 28 11.00 -12.41 -0.90
N LEU A 29 11.09 -11.10 -1.09
CA LEU A 29 10.82 -10.14 -0.01
C LEU A 29 9.38 -10.31 0.46
N ALA A 30 9.19 -10.39 1.77
CA ALA A 30 7.87 -10.33 2.36
C ALA A 30 7.19 -9.00 1.96
N PRO A 31 5.85 -8.97 1.79
CA PRO A 31 5.14 -7.74 1.49
C PRO A 31 5.23 -6.77 2.68
N TYR A 32 6.17 -5.82 2.61
CA TYR A 32 6.42 -4.85 3.69
C TYR A 32 5.21 -3.95 4.00
N LYS A 33 4.34 -3.72 3.01
CA LYS A 33 3.19 -2.83 3.16
C LYS A 33 2.07 -3.43 3.99
N ASP A 34 1.98 -4.75 4.10
CA ASP A 34 0.91 -5.40 4.84
C ASP A 34 0.92 -4.97 6.31
N ASP A 35 2.11 -4.79 6.88
CA ASP A 35 2.26 -4.30 8.25
C ASP A 35 1.95 -2.81 8.42
N LEU A 36 2.20 -1.99 7.40
CA LEU A 36 1.95 -0.55 7.44
C LEU A 36 0.46 -0.20 7.28
N PHE A 37 -0.27 -1.01 6.51
CA PHE A 37 -1.64 -0.72 6.12
C PHE A 37 -2.66 -1.72 6.67
N LYS A 38 -2.26 -2.60 7.60
CA LYS A 38 -3.21 -3.50 8.27
C LYS A 38 -4.29 -2.73 9.01
N TYR A 39 -5.53 -3.19 8.87
CA TYR A 39 -6.64 -2.70 9.67
C TYR A 39 -6.39 -2.99 11.17
N PRO A 40 -6.83 -2.11 12.09
CA PRO A 40 -6.71 -2.35 13.55
C PRO A 40 -7.32 -3.69 14.00
N GLY A 41 -8.45 -4.02 13.39
CA GLY A 41 -9.27 -5.17 13.72
C GLY A 41 -10.46 -5.24 12.76
N ILE A 42 -10.86 -6.46 12.40
CA ILE A 42 -12.04 -6.72 11.58
C ILE A 42 -13.17 -7.11 12.54
N LEU A 43 -14.25 -6.33 12.55
CA LEU A 43 -15.45 -6.57 13.36
C LEU A 43 -16.39 -7.57 12.67
N GLU A 44 -16.48 -7.52 11.34
CA GLU A 44 -17.34 -8.37 10.53
C GLU A 44 -16.76 -8.52 9.12
N SER A 45 -16.96 -9.69 8.51
CA SER A 45 -16.63 -9.93 7.10
C SER A 45 -17.74 -10.77 6.46
N THR A 46 -18.22 -10.34 5.30
CA THR A 46 -19.36 -10.96 4.59
C THR A 46 -19.01 -11.15 3.12
N TYR A 47 -19.76 -12.00 2.41
CA TYR A 47 -19.61 -12.25 0.97
C TYR A 47 -18.20 -12.71 0.57
N GLY A 48 -17.56 -13.54 1.40
CA GLY A 48 -16.20 -14.01 1.12
C GLY A 48 -15.10 -12.95 1.27
N GLY A 49 -15.40 -11.80 1.87
CA GLY A 49 -14.44 -10.72 2.11
C GLY A 49 -14.65 -9.47 1.25
N ASP A 50 -15.64 -9.47 0.36
CA ASP A 50 -16.00 -8.28 -0.45
C ASP A 50 -16.55 -7.13 0.40
N TYR A 51 -17.08 -7.45 1.59
CA TYR A 51 -17.49 -6.48 2.59
C TYR A 51 -16.83 -6.77 3.93
N VAL A 52 -16.20 -5.75 4.51
CA VAL A 52 -15.54 -5.84 5.81
C VAL A 52 -15.91 -4.63 6.66
N LYS A 53 -16.37 -4.88 7.88
CA LYS A 53 -16.54 -3.85 8.91
C LYS A 53 -15.27 -3.81 9.75
N VAL A 54 -14.64 -2.64 9.81
CA VAL A 54 -13.35 -2.44 10.49
C VAL A 54 -13.59 -1.69 11.80
N ASP A 55 -12.78 -2.02 12.80
CA ASP A 55 -12.81 -1.35 14.09
C ASP A 55 -12.36 0.12 13.98
N TYR A 56 -13.13 1.02 14.61
CA TYR A 56 -12.87 2.45 14.59
C TYR A 56 -12.27 2.89 15.92
N ILE A 57 -11.04 3.40 15.87
CA ILE A 57 -10.31 3.84 17.06
C ILE A 57 -10.21 5.36 17.00
N GLU A 58 -11.15 6.05 17.63
CA GLU A 58 -11.29 7.51 17.58
C GLU A 58 -9.98 8.26 17.89
N ALA A 59 -9.24 7.81 18.91
CA ALA A 59 -7.95 8.38 19.24
C ALA A 59 -6.96 8.38 18.06
N ARG A 60 -6.90 7.29 17.29
CA ARG A 60 -6.00 7.12 16.14
C ARG A 60 -6.56 7.75 14.87
N ASP A 61 -7.84 7.52 14.62
CA ASP A 61 -8.49 7.82 13.34
C ASP A 61 -8.95 9.28 13.24
N LEU A 62 -9.07 9.96 14.39
CA LEU A 62 -9.46 11.36 14.47
C LEU A 62 -8.42 12.19 15.24
N TYR A 63 -8.28 11.94 16.55
CA TYR A 63 -7.58 12.89 17.43
C TYR A 63 -6.07 12.98 17.23
N GLN A 64 -5.40 11.88 16.86
CA GLN A 64 -3.94 11.88 16.64
C GLN A 64 -3.50 12.76 15.46
N ARG A 65 -4.40 13.10 14.53
CA ARG A 65 -4.12 14.01 13.41
C ARG A 65 -4.25 15.48 13.82
N ASP A 66 -4.98 15.75 14.89
CA ASP A 66 -5.38 17.08 15.28
C ASP A 66 -4.41 17.72 16.28
N ILE A 67 -4.32 19.04 16.20
CA ILE A 67 -3.77 19.92 17.23
C ILE A 67 -4.89 20.30 18.21
N VAL A 68 -6.05 20.67 17.65
CA VAL A 68 -7.29 20.94 18.38
C VAL A 68 -8.31 19.92 17.90
N PRO A 69 -8.79 19.01 18.77
CA PRO A 69 -9.71 17.94 18.40
C PRO A 69 -10.88 18.47 17.56
N GLU A 70 -11.11 17.85 16.40
CA GLU A 70 -12.23 18.13 15.49
C GLU A 70 -12.28 19.57 14.94
N LYS A 71 -11.24 20.38 15.18
CA LYS A 71 -11.20 21.79 14.77
C LYS A 71 -9.97 22.15 13.96
N GLN A 72 -8.81 21.58 14.28
CA GLN A 72 -7.55 21.96 13.66
C GLN A 72 -6.61 20.76 13.53
N THR A 73 -6.22 20.45 12.29
CA THR A 73 -5.25 19.40 11.93
C THR A 73 -3.80 19.93 11.97
N LYS A 74 -2.81 19.04 12.17
CA LYS A 74 -1.37 19.39 12.16
C LYS A 74 -0.94 20.00 10.81
N PRO A 75 -0.08 21.04 10.78
CA PRO A 75 0.29 21.75 9.54
C PRO A 75 0.99 20.87 8.51
N GLN A 76 1.70 19.82 8.95
CA GLN A 76 2.36 18.86 8.06
C GLN A 76 1.41 18.12 7.11
N TYR A 77 0.10 18.10 7.39
CA TYR A 77 -0.92 17.52 6.51
C TYR A 77 -1.56 18.54 5.56
N VAL A 78 -1.29 19.84 5.74
CA VAL A 78 -1.85 20.93 4.94
C VAL A 78 -0.73 21.93 4.63
N SER A 79 -0.11 21.81 3.45
CA SER A 79 0.83 22.83 2.98
C SER A 79 0.07 24.09 2.55
N LEU A 80 0.45 25.24 3.12
CA LEU A 80 0.01 26.57 2.70
C LEU A 80 1.08 27.30 1.89
N ASP A 81 2.14 26.61 1.45
CA ASP A 81 3.30 27.25 0.82
C ASP A 81 2.92 27.93 -0.51
N VAL A 82 1.93 27.35 -1.21
CA VAL A 82 1.34 27.90 -2.44
C VAL A 82 0.52 29.17 -2.23
N LYS A 83 0.18 29.52 -0.98
CA LYS A 83 -0.57 30.74 -0.65
C LYS A 83 0.20 32.01 -1.04
N SER A 84 1.53 31.94 -1.05
CA SER A 84 2.38 33.03 -1.53
C SER A 84 2.25 33.29 -3.04
N LEU A 85 1.79 32.30 -3.81
CA LEU A 85 1.53 32.40 -5.26
C LEU A 85 0.10 32.83 -5.56
N GLU A 86 -0.78 32.84 -4.55
CA GLU A 86 -2.17 33.26 -4.68
C GLU A 86 -2.23 34.76 -5.01
N LYS A 87 -3.00 35.11 -6.04
CA LYS A 87 -3.29 36.50 -6.41
C LYS A 87 -4.79 36.69 -6.39
N ASP A 88 -5.24 37.53 -5.47
CA ASP A 88 -6.60 38.04 -5.49
C ASP A 88 -6.79 38.88 -6.75
N MET A 89 -7.72 38.46 -7.61
CA MET A 89 -8.06 39.19 -8.83
C MET A 89 -9.38 39.90 -8.65
N THR A 90 -9.36 41.23 -8.79
CA THR A 90 -10.58 42.03 -8.87
C THR A 90 -11.00 42.18 -10.33
N ALA A 91 -12.20 41.74 -10.68
CA ALA A 91 -12.77 42.01 -12.00
C ALA A 91 -13.40 43.40 -12.01
N LYS A 92 -13.18 44.16 -13.09
CA LYS A 92 -13.76 45.49 -13.29
C LYS A 92 -14.49 45.56 -14.62
N GLU A 93 -15.71 46.06 -14.59
CA GLU A 93 -16.51 46.37 -15.77
C GLU A 93 -17.17 47.73 -15.59
N GLY A 94 -16.77 48.72 -16.39
CA GLY A 94 -17.20 50.11 -16.24
C GLY A 94 -16.83 50.68 -14.87
N SER A 95 -17.83 51.15 -14.11
CA SER A 95 -17.67 51.66 -12.74
C SER A 95 -17.81 50.58 -11.66
N THR A 96 -18.14 49.34 -12.04
CA THR A 96 -18.38 48.25 -11.08
C THR A 96 -17.10 47.44 -10.89
N SER A 97 -16.75 47.22 -9.62
CA SER A 97 -15.62 46.37 -9.22
C SER A 97 -16.15 45.25 -8.33
N VAL A 98 -15.72 44.01 -8.58
CA VAL A 98 -16.04 42.86 -7.73
C VAL A 98 -14.74 42.14 -7.40
N GLY A 99 -14.51 41.93 -6.11
CA GLY A 99 -13.34 41.27 -5.52
C GLY A 99 -13.76 40.50 -4.30
#